data_AF-A0A1G2DLK2-F1
#
_entry.id   AF-A0A1G2DLK2-F1
#
_cell.length_a   1.000
_cell.length_b   1.000
_cell.length_c   1.000
_cell.angle_alpha   90.00
_cell.angle_beta   90.00
_cell.angle_gamma   90.00
#
_symmetry.space_group_name_H-M   'P 1'
#
loop_
_entity.id
_entity.type
_entity.pdbx_description
1 polymer ?
#
loop_
_entity_poly.entity_id
_entity_poly.type
_entity_poly.pdbx_seq_one_letter_code
_entity_poly.pdbx_strand_id
1 'polypeptide(L)'
;MAEMGTCVHCKREWYSVCSGKLVQAKWIPTCPEGEIGVICTDCFDVLPGAEITTLVQREQNASYQQNEAELLDRPGVEIIRMTPMEYRLVDCAISGWVKYLKGEASEPPFEQETLAL
;
A
#
# COMPACT_ATOMS: atom_id res chain seq x y z
N MET A 1 -4.86 -7.51 -16.64
CA MET A 1 -4.89 -8.68 -15.72
C MET A 1 -5.78 -8.29 -14.56
N ALA A 2 -6.57 -9.21 -14.01
CA ALA A 2 -7.37 -8.88 -12.83
C ALA A 2 -6.44 -8.87 -11.62
N GLU A 3 -6.36 -7.76 -10.89
CA GLU A 3 -5.66 -7.73 -9.61
C GLU A 3 -6.57 -8.32 -8.56
N MET A 4 -6.02 -9.22 -7.74
CA MET A 4 -6.77 -9.90 -6.69
C MET A 4 -6.00 -9.75 -5.39
N GLY A 5 -6.73 -9.54 -4.30
CA GLY A 5 -6.13 -9.42 -2.98
C GLY A 5 -7.16 -9.59 -1.89
N THR A 6 -6.69 -9.52 -0.64
CA THR A 6 -7.51 -9.75 0.54
C THR A 6 -7.35 -8.57 1.49
N CYS A 7 -8.46 -8.01 1.96
CA CYS A 7 -8.41 -6.96 2.96
C CYS A 7 -7.74 -7.48 4.24
N VAL A 8 -6.66 -6.83 4.67
CA VAL A 8 -5.91 -7.27 5.86
C VAL A 8 -6.75 -7.26 7.13
N HIS A 9 -7.73 -6.35 7.23
CA HIS A 9 -8.61 -6.23 8.39
C HIS A 9 -9.74 -7.28 8.38
N CYS A 10 -10.65 -7.22 7.40
CA CYS A 10 -11.87 -8.05 7.39
C CYS A 10 -11.74 -9.37 6.63
N LYS A 11 -10.58 -9.64 6.02
CA LYS A 11 -10.27 -10.84 5.23
C LYS A 11 -11.18 -11.09 4.03
N ARG A 12 -11.98 -10.10 3.62
CA ARG A 12 -12.75 -10.16 2.37
C ARG A 12 -11.81 -10.05 1.19
N GLU A 13 -12.00 -10.96 0.24
CA GLU A 13 -11.31 -10.94 -1.05
C GLU A 13 -11.89 -9.83 -1.92
N TRP A 14 -11.02 -9.22 -2.73
CA TRP A 14 -11.37 -8.24 -3.74
C TRP A 14 -10.74 -8.64 -5.08
N TYR A 15 -11.43 -8.29 -6.17
CA TYR A 15 -10.98 -8.52 -7.54
C TYR A 15 -11.18 -7.24 -8.36
N SER A 16 -10.10 -6.67 -8.85
CA SER A 16 -10.09 -5.60 -9.84
C SER A 16 -10.24 -6.21 -11.23
N VAL A 17 -11.46 -6.51 -11.63
CA VAL A 17 -11.81 -6.65 -13.06
C VAL A 17 -12.36 -5.28 -13.45
N CYS A 18 -11.85 -4.65 -14.51
CA CYS A 18 -12.09 -3.25 -14.92
C CYS A 18 -13.56 -2.74 -15.00
N SER A 19 -14.59 -3.38 -14.42
CA SER A 19 -15.97 -2.86 -14.37
C SER A 19 -17.00 -3.57 -13.44
N GLY A 20 -16.68 -4.48 -12.51
CA GLY A 20 -17.70 -5.45 -12.02
C GLY A 20 -18.02 -5.66 -10.52
N LYS A 21 -17.34 -5.00 -9.56
CA LYS A 21 -17.49 -5.01 -8.07
C LYS A 21 -17.98 -6.29 -7.34
N LEU A 22 -17.17 -6.73 -6.38
CA LEU A 22 -17.56 -6.97 -4.97
C LEU A 22 -16.37 -6.55 -4.10
N VAL A 23 -16.47 -5.37 -3.49
CA VAL A 23 -15.46 -4.68 -2.65
C VAL A 23 -14.22 -4.16 -3.42
N GLN A 24 -14.01 -2.82 -3.44
CA GLN A 24 -12.81 -2.18 -3.99
C GLN A 24 -11.81 -1.86 -2.87
N ALA A 25 -10.52 -2.12 -3.10
CA ALA A 25 -9.45 -1.67 -2.21
C ALA A 25 -9.29 -0.15 -2.29
N LYS A 26 -8.90 0.49 -1.18
CA LYS A 26 -8.43 1.87 -1.19
C LYS A 26 -6.95 1.88 -1.53
N TRP A 27 -6.64 2.62 -2.59
CA TRP A 27 -5.28 2.75 -3.10
C TRP A 27 -4.51 3.82 -2.31
N ILE A 28 -3.31 3.46 -1.84
CA ILE A 28 -2.40 4.37 -1.12
C ILE A 28 -1.18 4.62 -2.05
N PRO A 29 -0.98 5.86 -2.55
CA PRO A 29 0.00 6.19 -3.62
C PRO A 29 1.49 6.16 -3.24
N THR A 30 1.91 5.29 -2.33
CA THR A 30 3.26 5.31 -1.72
C THR A 30 4.39 4.91 -2.65
N CYS A 31 4.09 4.27 -3.79
CA CYS A 31 5.01 4.06 -4.90
C CYS A 31 4.19 3.71 -6.16
N PRO A 32 4.41 4.34 -7.35
CA PRO A 32 3.66 4.04 -8.58
C PRO A 32 3.76 2.58 -9.02
N GLU A 33 4.83 1.89 -8.62
CA GLU A 33 5.10 0.49 -8.97
C GLU A 33 4.58 -0.49 -7.91
N GLY A 34 4.31 0.01 -6.70
CA GLY A 34 4.02 -0.81 -5.51
C GLY A 34 2.59 -0.69 -4.97
N GLU A 35 1.76 0.19 -5.54
CA GLU A 35 0.30 0.29 -5.37
C GLU A 35 -0.27 -0.49 -4.17
N ILE A 36 -0.19 0.07 -2.95
CA ILE A 36 -0.53 -0.69 -1.74
C ILE A 36 -2.06 -0.78 -1.57
N GLY A 37 -2.66 -1.79 -2.18
CA GLY A 37 -4.09 -2.11 -2.09
C GLY A 37 -4.43 -3.12 -0.98
N VAL A 38 -4.29 -2.73 0.30
CA VAL A 38 -4.39 -3.69 1.43
C VAL A 38 -5.65 -3.57 2.30
N ILE A 39 -6.38 -2.45 2.23
CA ILE A 39 -7.63 -2.25 3.00
C ILE A 39 -8.80 -2.03 2.03
N CYS A 40 -9.91 -2.72 2.25
CA CYS A 40 -11.13 -2.48 1.48
C CYS A 40 -11.79 -1.14 1.84
N THR A 41 -12.52 -0.56 0.90
CA THR A 41 -13.21 0.72 1.08
C THR A 41 -14.11 0.72 2.33
N ASP A 42 -14.91 -0.33 2.54
CA ASP A 42 -15.78 -0.44 3.73
C ASP A 42 -15.00 -0.33 5.05
N CYS A 43 -13.85 -1.02 5.15
CA CYS A 43 -13.00 -0.95 6.34
C CYS A 43 -12.26 0.38 6.41
N PHE A 44 -11.82 0.91 5.27
CA PHE A 44 -11.16 2.20 5.23
C PHE A 44 -12.07 3.30 5.74
N ASP A 45 -13.37 3.27 5.44
CA ASP A 45 -14.29 4.32 5.83
C ASP A 45 -14.59 4.30 7.34
N VAL A 46 -14.68 3.12 7.95
CA VAL A 46 -15.06 2.97 9.37
C VAL A 46 -13.88 2.97 10.35
N LEU A 47 -12.70 2.52 9.92
CA LEU A 47 -11.55 2.39 10.82
C LEU A 47 -10.86 3.73 11.07
N PRO A 48 -10.27 3.95 12.26
CA PRO A 48 -9.43 5.13 12.51
C PRO A 48 -8.20 5.16 11.59
N GLY A 49 -7.76 6.35 11.16
CA GLY A 49 -6.58 6.50 10.30
C GLY A 49 -5.29 5.91 10.89
N ALA A 50 -5.13 5.99 12.22
CA ALA A 50 -4.01 5.37 12.93
C ALA A 50 -3.99 3.84 12.77
N GLU A 51 -5.15 3.18 12.87
CA GLU A 51 -5.26 1.72 12.73
C GLU A 51 -4.95 1.30 11.29
N ILE A 52 -5.49 2.02 10.30
CA ILE A 52 -5.19 1.80 8.89
C ILE A 52 -3.69 1.93 8.63
N THR A 53 -3.06 2.97 9.16
CA THR A 53 -1.61 3.20 9.02
C THR A 53 -0.81 2.00 9.52
N THR A 54 -1.10 1.53 10.74
CA THR A 54 -0.39 0.37 11.33
C THR A 54 -0.58 -0.90 10.52
N LEU A 55 -1.81 -1.17 10.07
CA LEU A 55 -2.11 -2.36 9.27
C LEU A 55 -1.35 -2.34 7.93
N VAL A 56 -1.37 -1.20 7.24
CA VAL A 56 -0.72 -1.03 5.94
C VAL A 56 0.80 -1.16 6.06
N GLN A 57 1.42 -0.50 7.04
CA GLN A 57 2.86 -0.59 7.29
C GLN A 57 3.31 -2.02 7.61
N ARG A 58 2.50 -2.76 8.38
CA ARG A 58 2.80 -4.16 8.70
C ARG A 58 2.80 -5.05 7.45
N GLU A 59 1.78 -4.94 6.62
CA GLU A 59 1.70 -5.73 5.38
C GLU A 59 2.82 -5.38 4.40
N GLN A 60 3.14 -4.08 4.29
CA GLN A 60 4.24 -3.64 3.42
C GLN A 60 5.59 -4.22 3.87
N ASN A 61 5.87 -4.19 5.17
CA ASN A 61 7.08 -4.79 5.73
C ASN A 61 7.13 -6.32 5.56
N ALA A 62 5.99 -7.01 5.68
CA ALA A 62 5.92 -8.44 5.43
C ALA A 62 6.19 -8.79 3.96
N SER A 63 5.63 -8.02 3.03
CA SER A 63 5.86 -8.17 1.58
C SER A 63 7.34 -8.00 1.23
N TYR A 64 8.01 -6.98 1.79
CA TYR A 64 9.45 -6.78 1.59
C TYR A 64 10.27 -7.98 2.07
N GLN A 65 9.98 -8.49 3.27
CA GLN A 65 10.70 -9.65 3.82
C GLN A 65 10.50 -10.92 3.00
N GLN A 66 9.28 -11.15 2.48
CA GLN A 66 8.98 -12.30 1.63
C GLN A 66 9.71 -12.20 0.29
N ASN A 67 9.62 -11.06 -0.39
CA ASN A 67 10.31 -10.83 -1.66
C ASN A 67 11.84 -10.96 -1.50
N GLU A 68 12.39 -10.48 -0.39
CA GLU A 68 13.82 -10.63 -0.11
C GLU A 68 14.23 -12.10 0.04
N ALA A 69 13.45 -12.89 0.79
CA ALA A 69 13.70 -14.32 0.95
C ALA A 69 13.67 -15.06 -0.40
N GLU A 70 12.71 -14.75 -1.27
CA GLU A 70 12.59 -15.36 -2.59
C GLU A 70 13.74 -14.98 -3.55
N LEU A 71 14.30 -13.78 -3.40
CA LEU A 71 15.41 -13.30 -4.24
C LEU A 71 16.78 -13.83 -3.76
N LEU A 72 16.96 -14.08 -2.46
CA LEU A 72 18.17 -14.69 -1.89
C LEU A 72 18.46 -16.08 -2.46
N ASP A 73 17.42 -16.82 -2.87
CA ASP A 73 17.54 -18.15 -3.45
C ASP A 73 17.89 -18.14 -4.95
N ARG A 74 18.03 -16.97 -5.60
CA ARG A 74 18.33 -16.85 -7.03
C ARG A 74 19.79 -16.42 -7.29
N PRO A 75 20.66 -17.32 -7.77
CA PRO A 75 22.05 -16.97 -8.06
C PRO A 75 22.14 -15.92 -9.18
N GLY A 76 22.91 -14.86 -8.94
CA GLY A 76 23.16 -13.78 -9.91
C GLY A 76 22.21 -12.58 -9.81
N VAL A 77 21.29 -12.57 -8.84
CA VAL A 77 20.43 -11.41 -8.54
C VAL A 77 21.09 -10.54 -7.48
N GLU A 78 21.33 -9.27 -7.78
CA GLU A 78 21.73 -8.29 -6.78
C GLU A 78 20.49 -7.85 -5.98
N ILE A 79 20.52 -8.09 -4.66
CA ILE A 79 19.43 -7.69 -3.78
C ILE A 79 19.70 -6.28 -3.30
N ILE A 80 19.00 -5.32 -3.89
CA ILE A 80 19.00 -3.94 -3.41
C ILE A 80 18.08 -3.89 -2.19
N ARG A 81 18.68 -3.93 -1.00
CA ARG A 81 17.95 -3.74 0.26
C ARG A 81 17.69 -2.26 0.48
N MET A 82 16.45 -1.92 0.82
CA MET A 82 16.17 -0.62 1.40
C MET A 82 16.98 -0.44 2.69
N THR A 83 17.61 0.71 2.82
CA THR A 83 18.24 1.18 4.03
C THR A 83 17.18 1.44 5.11
N PRO A 84 17.56 1.45 6.40
CA PRO A 84 16.64 1.82 7.48
C PRO A 84 15.97 3.19 7.30
N MET A 85 16.64 4.12 6.60
CA MET A 85 16.08 5.43 6.30
C MET A 85 14.97 5.33 5.25
N GLU A 86 15.19 4.56 4.19
CA GLU A 86 14.18 4.36 3.13
C GLU A 86 12.93 3.67 3.67
N TYR A 87 13.07 2.69 4.58
CA TYR A 87 11.91 2.11 5.27
C TYR A 87 11.10 3.16 6.04
N ARG A 88 11.78 4.05 6.78
CA ARG A 88 11.10 5.14 7.49
C ARG A 88 10.42 6.13 6.55
N LEU A 89 11.00 6.41 5.39
CA LEU A 89 10.39 7.28 4.39
C LEU A 89 9.09 6.67 3.85
N VAL A 90 9.08 5.35 3.58
CA VAL A 90 7.86 4.64 3.18
C VAL A 90 6.81 4.63 4.29
N ASP A 91 7.20 4.38 5.54
CA ASP A 91 6.28 4.42 6.68
C ASP A 91 5.64 5.81 6.86
N CYS A 92 6.45 6.88 6.74
CA CYS A 92 5.99 8.25 6.77
C CYS A 92 5.04 8.56 5.60
N ALA A 93 5.36 8.06 4.40
CA ALA A 93 4.54 8.20 3.21
C ALA A 93 3.16 7.57 3.39
N ILE A 94 3.11 6.34 3.90
CA ILE A 94 1.86 5.63 4.21
C ILE A 94 1.02 6.45 5.19
N SER A 95 1.62 6.93 6.28
CA SER A 95 0.90 7.73 7.27
C SER A 95 0.34 9.02 6.67
N GLY A 96 1.13 9.73 5.87
CA GLY A 96 0.70 10.96 5.22
C GLY A 96 -0.47 10.75 4.26
N TRP A 97 -0.41 9.70 3.44
CA TRP A 97 -1.48 9.39 2.50
C TRP A 97 -2.76 8.95 3.19
N VAL A 98 -2.67 8.13 4.24
CA VAL A 98 -3.85 7.74 5.03
C VAL A 98 -4.52 8.96 5.64
N LYS A 99 -3.75 9.88 6.25
CA LYS A 99 -4.29 11.13 6.81
C LYS A 99 -4.98 11.98 5.75
N TYR A 100 -4.35 12.16 4.59
CA TYR A 100 -4.93 12.91 3.49
C TYR A 100 -6.24 12.29 3.00
N LEU A 101 -6.24 10.98 2.74
CA LEU A 101 -7.43 10.24 2.28
C LEU A 101 -8.55 10.18 3.32
N LYS A 102 -8.22 10.31 4.60
CA LYS A 102 -9.18 10.45 5.71
C LYS A 102 -9.68 11.88 5.93
N GLY A 103 -9.15 12.86 5.22
CA GLY A 103 -9.45 14.28 5.43
C GLY A 103 -8.83 14.87 6.71
N GLU A 104 -7.85 14.18 7.31
CA GLU A 104 -7.10 14.63 8.48
C GLU A 104 -5.95 15.57 8.10
N ALA A 105 -5.57 15.61 6.81
CA ALA A 105 -4.59 16.51 6.24
C ALA A 105 -5.16 17.23 5.01
N SER A 106 -4.82 18.51 4.84
CA SER A 106 -5.30 19.35 3.73
C SER A 106 -4.56 19.13 2.41
N GLU A 107 -3.32 18.62 2.49
CA GLU A 107 -2.43 18.44 1.35
C GLU A 107 -1.92 16.99 1.28
N PRO A 108 -1.67 16.46 0.07
CA PRO A 108 -1.03 15.16 -0.08
C PRO A 108 0.42 15.21 0.44
N PRO A 109 0.98 14.09 0.93
CA PRO A 109 2.31 14.08 1.55
C PRO A 109 3.47 14.31 0.57
N PHE A 110 3.25 14.13 -0.73
CA PHE A 110 4.22 14.42 -1.78
C PHE A 110 3.51 15.07 -2.97
N GLU A 111 4.22 15.92 -3.70
CA GLU A 111 3.74 16.43 -4.98
C GLU A 111 3.50 15.25 -5.92
N GLN A 112 2.25 15.04 -6.32
CA GLN A 112 1.96 14.17 -7.44
C GLN A 112 2.49 14.89 -8.67
N GLU A 113 3.51 14.34 -9.35
CA GLU A 113 3.84 14.80 -10.70
C GLU A 113 2.57 14.68 -11.52
N THR A 114 1.95 15.81 -11.83
CA THR A 114 0.89 15.90 -12.83
C THR A 114 1.48 15.35 -14.12
N LEU A 115 1.15 14.11 -14.45
CA LEU A 115 1.34 13.59 -15.80
C LEU A 115 0.54 14.53 -16.71
N ALA A 116 1.25 15.43 -17.38
CA ALA A 116 0.69 16.25 -18.44
C ALA A 116 0.18 15.28 -19.52
N LEU A 117 -1.15 15.17 -19.60
CA LEU A 117 -1.87 14.44 -20.65
C LEU A 117 -1.54 15.00 -22.03
#